data_AF-A0A5K3EJ53-F1
#
_entry.id   AF-A0A5K3EJ53-F1
#
_cell.length_a   1.000
_cell.length_b   1.000
_cell.length_c   1.000
_cell.angle_alpha   90.00
_cell.angle_beta   90.00
_cell.angle_gamma   90.00
#
_symmetry.space_group_name_H-M   'P 1'
#
loop_
_entity.id
_entity.type
_entity.pdbx_description
1 polymer ?
#
loop_
_entity_poly.entity_id
_entity_poly.type
_entity_poly.pdbx_seq_one_letter_code
_entity_poly.pdbx_strand_id
1 'polypeptide(L)'
;MFATTSPLSDCFFSNFVKVDDGQREHFSNLAHLLSTLGYEWAKPGTSPWPLHVRFAKVAGASSRRGSGLFLVDVLDSARREARRRMLQSPCTRVDPSDPAFDVVADQMGVTWLVAEMLRKPRLQPVQLQIRLDGVSQTGHSGSHSLVDSRDLTGLGLQYCHARLCSLEQKAIARGLLGGNGDADEENARLVHSFYEIPSNRPSREVEEEVCAHLATFPEVLTHAYVKYEADGLLRYCSHLTGLVNRAWRFLPVLTAESENLALSRIAIFKMARNTLATCLAIIGAKPLSKL
;
A
#
# COMPACT_ATOMS: atom_id res chain seq x y z
N MET A 1 4.95 -46.99 28.74
CA MET A 1 4.01 -47.61 27.77
C MET A 1 2.63 -47.04 28.11
N PHE A 2 2.09 -45.99 27.50
CA PHE A 2 2.32 -45.34 26.21
C PHE A 2 2.47 -43.82 26.41
N ALA A 3 3.41 -43.22 25.66
CA ALA A 3 3.39 -41.81 25.30
C ALA A 3 2.39 -41.60 24.14
N THR A 4 2.05 -40.33 23.87
CA THR A 4 1.24 -39.75 22.75
C THR A 4 -0.14 -39.25 23.24
N THR A 5 -0.56 -37.99 23.06
CA THR A 5 -0.17 -36.90 22.17
C THR A 5 -0.46 -35.52 22.78
N SER A 6 0.36 -34.55 22.41
CA SER A 6 0.38 -33.11 22.72
C SER A 6 -0.97 -32.35 22.69
N PRO A 7 -1.06 -31.20 23.39
CA PRO A 7 -2.12 -30.22 23.19
C PRO A 7 -1.83 -29.44 21.90
N LEU A 8 -2.28 -29.97 20.76
CA LEU A 8 -2.27 -29.27 19.46
C LEU A 8 -3.70 -28.89 19.03
N SER A 9 -4.56 -28.51 20.00
CA SER A 9 -5.97 -28.19 19.74
C SER A 9 -6.35 -26.72 19.80
N ASP A 10 -5.48 -25.80 20.26
CA ASP A 10 -5.88 -24.39 20.41
C ASP A 10 -5.06 -23.42 19.55
N CYS A 11 -4.79 -23.78 18.29
CA CYS A 11 -4.64 -22.77 17.24
C CYS A 11 -6.04 -22.39 16.76
N PHE A 12 -6.84 -21.76 17.62
CA PHE A 12 -8.06 -21.10 17.17
C PHE A 12 -7.63 -19.94 16.27
N PHE A 13 -7.72 -20.15 14.96
CA PHE A 13 -7.75 -19.09 13.97
C PHE A 13 -8.73 -18.02 14.44
N SER A 14 -8.33 -16.75 14.33
CA SER A 14 -9.16 -15.61 14.68
C SER A 14 -10.52 -15.69 13.99
N ASN A 15 -11.57 -16.05 14.74
CA ASN A 15 -12.93 -16.18 14.23
C ASN A 15 -13.59 -14.79 14.14
N PHE A 16 -13.18 -13.98 13.16
CA PHE A 16 -13.84 -12.71 12.86
C PHE A 16 -14.49 -12.73 11.48
N VAL A 17 -15.68 -12.15 11.40
CA VAL A 17 -16.43 -12.00 10.16
C VAL A 17 -16.36 -10.54 9.71
N LYS A 18 -16.08 -10.33 8.42
CA LYS A 18 -16.05 -8.99 7.80
C LYS A 18 -17.36 -8.78 7.04
N VAL A 19 -18.26 -7.98 7.61
CA VAL A 19 -19.58 -7.70 7.00
C VAL A 19 -19.93 -6.22 7.16
N ASP A 20 -20.79 -5.72 6.30
CA ASP A 20 -21.25 -4.33 6.34
C ASP A 20 -21.85 -3.97 7.71
N ASP A 21 -21.76 -2.68 8.05
CA ASP A 21 -22.23 -2.14 9.33
C ASP A 21 -23.74 -2.34 9.54
N GLY A 22 -24.51 -2.58 8.48
CA GLY A 22 -25.94 -2.90 8.58
C GLY A 22 -26.24 -4.21 9.33
N GLN A 23 -25.28 -5.13 9.43
CA GLN A 23 -25.42 -6.39 10.16
C GLN A 23 -24.96 -6.31 11.62
N ARG A 24 -24.69 -5.10 12.15
CA ARG A 24 -24.17 -4.90 13.51
C ARG A 24 -25.02 -5.59 14.58
N GLU A 25 -26.34 -5.42 14.53
CA GLU A 25 -27.25 -6.01 15.53
C GLU A 25 -27.28 -7.54 15.43
N HIS A 26 -27.28 -8.08 14.21
CA HIS A 26 -27.23 -9.52 13.98
C HIS A 26 -26.00 -10.16 14.63
N PHE A 27 -24.81 -9.61 14.37
CA PHE A 27 -23.57 -10.13 14.97
C PHE A 27 -23.45 -9.86 16.47
N SER A 28 -24.04 -8.76 16.96
CA SER A 28 -24.15 -8.52 18.41
C SER A 28 -24.98 -9.63 19.07
N ASN A 29 -26.15 -9.95 18.52
CA ASN A 29 -27.02 -11.01 19.05
C ASN A 29 -26.34 -12.39 18.95
N LEU A 30 -25.64 -12.67 17.85
CA LEU A 30 -24.88 -13.91 17.68
C LEU A 30 -23.79 -14.04 18.76
N ALA A 31 -23.03 -12.98 19.04
CA ALA A 31 -22.02 -13.00 20.10
C ALA A 31 -22.63 -13.32 21.47
N HIS A 32 -23.80 -12.74 21.78
CA HIS A 32 -24.51 -12.99 23.03
C HIS A 32 -24.99 -14.44 23.12
N LEU A 33 -25.55 -15.00 22.04
CA LEU A 33 -25.98 -16.40 21.99
C LEU A 33 -24.81 -17.35 22.21
N LEU A 34 -23.70 -17.15 21.50
CA LEU A 34 -22.50 -17.98 21.63
C LEU A 34 -21.91 -17.91 23.04
N SER A 35 -21.86 -16.71 23.63
CA SER A 35 -21.46 -16.53 25.03
C SER A 35 -22.38 -17.31 25.99
N THR A 36 -23.70 -17.30 25.74
CA THR A 36 -24.69 -18.01 26.57
C THR A 36 -24.57 -19.54 26.45
N LEU A 37 -24.19 -20.03 25.26
CA LEU A 37 -23.94 -21.45 25.00
C LEU A 37 -22.60 -21.96 25.58
N GLY A 38 -21.83 -21.09 26.23
CA GLY A 38 -20.57 -21.47 26.88
C GLY A 38 -19.33 -21.38 25.99
N TYR A 39 -19.41 -20.74 24.82
CA TYR A 39 -18.24 -20.52 23.97
C TYR A 39 -17.39 -19.37 24.53
N GLU A 40 -16.31 -19.70 25.24
CA GLU A 40 -15.41 -18.73 25.89
C GLU A 40 -14.83 -17.69 24.91
N TRP A 41 -14.49 -18.09 23.69
CA TRP A 41 -13.92 -17.20 22.66
C TRP A 41 -14.90 -16.11 22.17
N ALA A 42 -16.20 -16.31 22.36
CA ALA A 42 -17.23 -15.36 21.94
C ALA A 42 -17.58 -14.34 23.05
N LYS A 43 -17.07 -14.54 24.27
CA LYS A 43 -17.33 -13.63 25.38
C LYS A 43 -16.65 -12.27 25.16
N PRO A 44 -17.24 -11.16 25.62
CA PRO A 44 -16.60 -9.86 25.56
C PRO A 44 -15.25 -9.87 26.29
N GLY A 45 -14.19 -9.45 25.61
CA GLY A 45 -12.86 -9.25 26.21
C GLY A 45 -12.00 -10.51 26.38
N THR A 46 -12.48 -11.70 26.02
CA THR A 46 -11.67 -12.94 26.06
C THR A 46 -10.80 -13.11 24.81
N SER A 47 -11.29 -12.63 23.65
CA SER A 47 -10.53 -12.59 22.41
C SER A 47 -9.93 -11.18 22.21
N PRO A 48 -8.65 -11.06 21.81
CA PRO A 48 -8.09 -9.78 21.36
C PRO A 48 -8.74 -9.31 20.05
N TRP A 49 -9.53 -10.16 19.39
CA TRP A 49 -10.14 -9.95 18.09
C TRP A 49 -11.66 -9.80 18.20
N PRO A 50 -12.27 -8.79 17.56
CA PRO A 50 -13.72 -8.65 17.54
C PRO A 50 -14.36 -9.69 16.63
N LEU A 51 -15.50 -10.26 17.04
CA LEU A 51 -16.27 -11.20 16.20
C LEU A 51 -16.69 -10.56 14.86
N HIS A 52 -16.98 -9.25 14.86
CA HIS A 52 -17.47 -8.54 13.67
C HIS A 52 -16.60 -7.32 13.34
N VAL A 53 -15.84 -7.43 12.25
CA VAL A 53 -15.11 -6.31 11.65
C VAL A 53 -16.03 -5.62 10.64
N ARG A 54 -16.71 -4.57 11.13
CA ARG A 54 -17.68 -3.76 10.37
C ARG A 54 -17.03 -2.91 9.28
N PHE A 55 -17.72 -2.66 8.17
CA PHE A 55 -17.34 -1.62 7.22
C PHE A 55 -18.58 -0.90 6.65
N ALA A 56 -18.42 0.34 6.20
CA ALA A 56 -19.51 1.13 5.64
C ALA A 56 -19.83 0.71 4.21
N LYS A 57 -21.09 0.95 3.80
CA LYS A 57 -21.51 0.72 2.43
C LYS A 57 -20.83 1.69 1.47
N VAL A 58 -20.57 1.20 0.26
CA VAL A 58 -20.12 2.05 -0.86
C VAL A 58 -21.31 2.89 -1.31
N ALA A 59 -21.14 4.20 -1.34
CA ALA A 59 -22.16 5.13 -1.82
C ALA A 59 -22.25 5.08 -3.35
N GLY A 60 -23.46 5.19 -3.90
CA GLY A 60 -23.69 5.25 -5.36
C GLY A 60 -24.01 3.92 -6.04
N ALA A 61 -23.83 2.78 -5.37
CA ALA A 61 -24.24 1.46 -5.88
C ALA A 61 -25.70 1.16 -5.49
N SER A 62 -26.68 1.63 -6.27
CA SER A 62 -28.11 1.37 -6.02
C SER A 62 -28.78 0.62 -7.16
N SER A 63 -29.10 -0.65 -6.93
CA SER A 63 -29.79 -1.50 -7.92
C SER A 63 -31.25 -1.12 -8.15
N ARG A 64 -31.91 -0.44 -7.19
CA ARG A 64 -33.35 -0.10 -7.28
C ARG A 64 -33.67 1.13 -8.14
N ARG A 65 -32.65 1.91 -8.54
CA ARG A 65 -32.81 3.08 -9.44
C ARG A 65 -32.28 2.84 -10.86
N GLY A 66 -32.07 1.57 -11.24
CA GLY A 66 -31.54 1.22 -12.57
C GLY A 66 -30.02 1.45 -12.74
N SER A 67 -29.32 1.88 -11.68
CA SER A 67 -27.87 2.07 -11.65
C SER A 67 -27.17 0.93 -10.89
N GLY A 68 -27.47 -0.32 -11.26
CA GLY A 68 -26.71 -1.45 -10.75
C GLY A 68 -25.26 -1.34 -11.21
N LEU A 69 -24.34 -1.23 -10.26
CA LEU A 69 -22.91 -1.12 -10.54
C LEU A 69 -22.29 -2.52 -10.40
N PHE A 70 -21.90 -3.16 -11.49
CA PHE A 70 -21.20 -4.44 -11.41
C PHE A 70 -19.72 -4.21 -11.10
N LEU A 71 -19.12 -5.15 -10.36
CA LEU A 71 -17.69 -5.09 -10.06
C LEU A 71 -16.84 -5.10 -11.34
N VAL A 72 -17.27 -5.86 -12.35
CA VAL A 72 -16.61 -5.89 -13.67
C VAL A 72 -16.56 -4.49 -14.28
N ASP A 73 -17.68 -3.76 -14.29
CA ASP A 73 -17.74 -2.40 -14.84
C ASP A 73 -16.83 -1.43 -14.07
N VAL A 74 -16.74 -1.60 -12.75
CA VAL A 74 -15.85 -0.83 -11.87
C VAL A 74 -14.38 -1.09 -12.19
N LEU A 75 -14.00 -2.35 -12.31
CA LEU A 75 -12.64 -2.77 -12.64
C LEU A 75 -12.25 -2.30 -14.04
N ASP A 76 -13.13 -2.48 -15.04
CA ASP A 76 -12.90 -2.03 -16.40
C ASP A 76 -12.77 -0.51 -16.48
N SER A 77 -13.57 0.23 -15.72
CA SER A 77 -13.45 1.69 -15.62
C SER A 77 -12.13 2.11 -14.95
N ALA A 78 -11.72 1.42 -13.89
CA ALA A 78 -10.44 1.66 -13.23
C ALA A 78 -9.26 1.37 -14.16
N ARG A 79 -9.31 0.28 -14.95
CA ARG A 79 -8.33 -0.05 -15.98
C ARG A 79 -8.28 1.03 -17.07
N ARG A 80 -9.42 1.49 -17.59
CA ARG A 80 -9.49 2.56 -18.60
C ARG A 80 -8.84 3.85 -18.08
N GLU A 81 -9.16 4.24 -16.85
CA GLU A 81 -8.60 5.44 -16.22
C GLU A 81 -7.09 5.30 -15.97
N ALA A 82 -6.64 4.16 -15.47
CA ALA A 82 -5.21 3.87 -15.29
C ALA A 82 -4.46 3.91 -16.64
N ARG A 83 -5.02 3.28 -17.68
CA ARG A 83 -4.48 3.31 -19.05
C ARG A 83 -4.33 4.74 -19.56
N ARG A 84 -5.37 5.57 -19.40
CA ARG A 84 -5.36 6.99 -19.78
C ARG A 84 -4.24 7.76 -19.08
N ARG A 85 -4.09 7.56 -17.77
CA ARG A 85 -3.02 8.22 -16.98
C ARG A 85 -1.63 7.72 -17.35
N MET A 86 -1.47 6.43 -17.62
CA MET A 86 -0.20 5.86 -18.07
C MET A 86 0.27 6.46 -19.40
N LEU A 87 -0.65 6.66 -20.36
CA LEU A 87 -0.35 7.30 -21.65
C LEU A 87 0.05 8.77 -21.52
N GLN A 88 -0.47 9.48 -20.52
CA GLN A 88 -0.16 10.90 -20.28
C GLN A 88 1.09 11.10 -19.42
N SER A 89 1.50 10.08 -18.67
CA SER A 89 2.61 10.17 -17.72
C SER A 89 3.96 10.05 -18.42
N PRO A 90 4.88 11.03 -18.25
CA PRO A 90 6.24 10.93 -18.78
C PRO A 90 7.10 9.89 -18.04
N CYS A 91 6.58 9.33 -16.93
CA CYS A 91 7.28 8.34 -16.12
C CYS A 91 7.03 6.89 -16.59
N THR A 92 6.06 6.67 -17.48
CA THR A 92 5.75 5.34 -18.04
C THR A 92 6.82 4.97 -19.07
N ARG A 93 7.46 3.81 -18.90
CA ARG A 93 8.48 3.26 -19.79
C ARG A 93 8.05 1.96 -20.47
N VAL A 94 6.87 1.43 -20.16
CA VAL A 94 6.26 0.33 -20.91
C VAL A 94 5.67 0.87 -22.21
N ASP A 95 5.99 0.22 -23.32
CA ASP A 95 5.52 0.61 -24.65
C ASP A 95 4.00 0.36 -24.77
N PRO A 96 3.19 1.33 -25.23
CA PRO A 96 1.75 1.14 -25.44
C PRO A 96 1.37 0.02 -26.43
N SER A 97 2.28 -0.38 -27.31
CA SER A 97 2.09 -1.47 -28.27
C SER A 97 2.42 -2.85 -27.69
N ASP A 98 3.11 -2.91 -26.55
CA ASP A 98 3.42 -4.15 -25.84
C ASP A 98 2.15 -4.70 -25.16
N PRO A 99 1.77 -5.97 -25.37
CA PRO A 99 0.67 -6.61 -24.65
C PRO A 99 0.79 -6.50 -23.11
N ALA A 100 2.00 -6.35 -22.58
CA ALA A 100 2.24 -6.12 -21.16
C ALA A 100 1.65 -4.78 -20.66
N PHE A 101 1.48 -3.79 -21.53
CA PHE A 101 0.92 -2.48 -21.16
C PHE A 101 -0.49 -2.60 -20.57
N ASP A 102 -1.33 -3.44 -21.17
CA ASP A 102 -2.69 -3.66 -20.70
C ASP A 102 -2.74 -4.38 -19.36
N VAL A 103 -1.84 -5.34 -19.12
CA VAL A 103 -1.69 -6.04 -17.84
C VAL A 103 -1.23 -5.08 -16.75
N VAL A 104 -0.28 -4.20 -17.08
CA VAL A 104 0.22 -3.15 -16.17
C VAL A 104 -0.91 -2.15 -15.87
N ALA A 105 -1.67 -1.73 -16.87
CA ALA A 105 -2.80 -0.81 -16.69
C ALA A 105 -3.89 -1.41 -15.80
N ASP A 106 -4.17 -2.71 -15.94
CA ASP A 106 -5.11 -3.42 -15.07
C ASP A 106 -4.62 -3.40 -13.60
N GLN A 107 -3.36 -3.76 -13.36
CA GLN A 107 -2.78 -3.73 -12.01
C GLN A 107 -2.74 -2.31 -11.42
N MET A 108 -2.46 -1.30 -12.24
CA MET A 108 -2.50 0.11 -11.85
C MET A 108 -3.94 0.53 -11.47
N GLY A 109 -4.93 0.10 -12.25
CA GLY A 109 -6.35 0.32 -11.97
C GLY A 109 -6.80 -0.31 -10.66
N VAL A 110 -6.45 -1.57 -10.42
CA VAL A 110 -6.72 -2.28 -9.16
C VAL A 110 -6.05 -1.56 -7.98
N THR A 111 -4.78 -1.16 -8.13
CA THR A 111 -4.05 -0.45 -7.05
C THR A 111 -4.72 0.88 -6.71
N TRP A 112 -5.15 1.62 -7.73
CA TRP A 112 -5.88 2.88 -7.53
C TRP A 112 -7.22 2.65 -6.81
N LEU A 113 -8.00 1.66 -7.25
CA LEU A 113 -9.31 1.35 -6.66
C LEU A 113 -9.17 0.94 -5.18
N VAL A 114 -8.24 0.02 -4.89
CA VAL A 114 -7.94 -0.43 -3.53
C VAL A 114 -7.49 0.74 -2.66
N ALA A 115 -6.60 1.59 -3.17
CA ALA A 115 -6.15 2.77 -2.44
C ALA A 115 -7.31 3.71 -2.12
N GLU A 116 -8.25 3.95 -3.04
CA GLU A 116 -9.41 4.82 -2.77
C GLU A 116 -10.38 4.17 -1.77
N MET A 117 -10.59 2.85 -1.84
CA MET A 117 -11.44 2.13 -0.90
C MET A 117 -10.90 2.15 0.54
N LEU A 118 -9.58 2.11 0.70
CA LEU A 118 -8.91 2.01 2.00
C LEU A 118 -8.45 3.37 2.55
N ARG A 119 -8.61 4.47 1.80
CA ARG A 119 -8.09 5.80 2.15
C ARG A 119 -8.72 6.42 3.39
N LYS A 120 -9.92 5.98 3.75
CA LYS A 120 -10.70 6.48 4.89
C LYS A 120 -10.91 5.35 5.89
N PRO A 121 -11.18 5.68 7.17
CA PRO A 121 -11.58 4.70 8.15
C PRO A 121 -12.75 3.85 7.61
N ARG A 122 -12.71 2.55 7.86
CA ARG A 122 -13.60 1.56 7.23
C ARG A 122 -15.09 1.81 7.51
N LEU A 123 -15.43 2.53 8.58
CA LEU A 123 -16.81 2.91 8.93
C LEU A 123 -17.29 4.20 8.23
N GLN A 124 -16.43 4.87 7.48
CA GLN A 124 -16.82 5.99 6.64
C GLN A 124 -17.22 5.50 5.24
N PRO A 125 -18.36 5.93 4.69
CA PRO A 125 -18.75 5.57 3.34
C PRO A 125 -17.71 5.99 2.29
N VAL A 126 -17.39 5.06 1.40
CA VAL A 126 -16.56 5.33 0.22
C VAL A 126 -17.46 5.84 -0.90
N GLN A 127 -17.11 6.96 -1.50
CA GLN A 127 -17.78 7.50 -2.69
C GLN A 127 -16.89 7.22 -3.91
N LEU A 128 -17.26 6.20 -4.69
CA LEU A 128 -16.56 5.89 -5.93
C LEU A 128 -16.96 6.91 -7.00
N GLN A 129 -16.09 7.88 -7.27
CA GLN A 129 -16.24 8.81 -8.39
C GLN A 129 -15.73 8.15 -9.68
N ILE A 130 -16.36 7.05 -10.08
CA ILE A 130 -16.02 6.37 -11.34
C ILE A 130 -16.91 6.95 -12.43
N ARG A 131 -16.30 7.62 -13.41
CA ARG A 131 -16.98 8.01 -14.64
C ARG A 131 -17.20 6.74 -15.47
N LEU A 132 -18.40 6.20 -15.43
CA LEU A 132 -18.83 5.20 -16.41
C LEU A 132 -19.32 5.95 -17.64
N ASP A 133 -18.86 5.51 -18.81
CA ASP A 133 -19.28 6.07 -20.10
C ASP A 133 -20.81 6.04 -20.18
N GLY A 134 -21.45 7.21 -20.12
CA GLY A 134 -22.91 7.39 -20.23
C GLY A 134 -23.71 7.51 -18.93
N VAL A 135 -23.13 7.26 -17.74
CA VAL A 135 -23.81 7.48 -16.44
C VAL A 135 -22.97 8.45 -15.61
N SER A 136 -23.15 9.75 -15.86
CA SER A 136 -22.71 10.76 -14.90
C SER A 136 -23.54 10.61 -13.64
N GLN A 137 -22.97 10.05 -12.57
CA GLN A 137 -23.54 10.26 -11.24
C GLN A 137 -23.47 11.76 -10.95
N THR A 138 -24.63 12.41 -10.96
CA THR A 138 -24.80 13.84 -10.74
C THR A 138 -24.39 14.21 -9.32
N GLY A 139 -23.11 14.52 -9.17
CA GLY A 139 -22.54 15.17 -7.99
C GLY A 139 -21.82 16.44 -8.43
N HIS A 140 -22.60 17.53 -8.61
CA HIS A 140 -22.16 18.93 -8.68
C HIS A 140 -20.87 19.21 -9.46
N SER A 141 -21.04 19.57 -10.73
CA SER A 141 -20.07 20.38 -11.47
C SER A 141 -19.84 21.70 -10.72
N GLY A 142 -18.64 21.85 -10.15
CA GLY A 142 -18.18 23.09 -9.54
C GLY A 142 -16.82 22.87 -8.87
N SER A 143 -15.82 23.64 -9.29
CA SER A 143 -14.42 23.60 -8.86
C SER A 143 -13.55 22.54 -9.54
N HIS A 144 -12.98 22.94 -10.69
CA HIS A 144 -11.53 22.75 -10.90
C HIS A 144 -10.79 23.12 -9.59
N SER A 145 -9.77 22.34 -9.21
CA SER A 145 -8.77 22.60 -8.13
C SER A 145 -8.72 21.69 -6.88
N LEU A 146 -9.49 20.59 -6.77
CA LEU A 146 -9.28 19.60 -5.67
C LEU A 146 -9.09 18.14 -6.13
N VAL A 147 -9.01 17.92 -7.45
CA VAL A 147 -8.86 16.60 -8.07
C VAL A 147 -7.36 16.24 -8.21
N ASP A 148 -6.52 17.21 -8.59
CA ASP A 148 -5.07 17.04 -8.77
C ASP A 148 -4.33 16.54 -7.52
N SER A 149 -4.81 16.83 -6.32
CA SER A 149 -4.17 16.40 -5.06
C SER A 149 -4.62 15.01 -4.58
N ARG A 150 -5.71 14.46 -5.12
CA ARG A 150 -6.17 13.08 -4.86
C ARG A 150 -5.61 12.07 -5.86
N ASP A 151 -5.04 12.57 -6.96
CA ASP A 151 -4.78 11.79 -8.17
C ASP A 151 -3.57 10.85 -8.10
N LEU A 152 -2.82 10.81 -6.99
CA LEU A 152 -1.50 10.19 -6.95
C LEU A 152 -1.25 9.22 -5.80
N THR A 153 -2.24 8.87 -4.97
CA THR A 153 -1.98 7.92 -3.88
C THR A 153 -1.67 6.53 -4.44
N GLY A 154 -2.64 5.80 -4.99
CA GLY A 154 -2.40 4.44 -5.50
C GLY A 154 -1.38 4.37 -6.65
N LEU A 155 -1.55 5.23 -7.66
CA LEU A 155 -0.69 5.22 -8.86
C LEU A 155 0.70 5.78 -8.57
N GLY A 156 0.79 6.86 -7.80
CA GLY A 156 2.07 7.47 -7.44
C GLY A 156 2.93 6.55 -6.57
N LEU A 157 2.30 5.76 -5.69
CA LEU A 157 2.98 4.67 -4.96
C LEU A 157 3.65 3.68 -5.92
N GLN A 158 2.93 3.22 -6.95
CA GLN A 158 3.47 2.27 -7.94
C GLN A 158 4.59 2.90 -8.78
N TYR A 159 4.43 4.14 -9.25
CA TYR A 159 5.49 4.87 -9.97
C TYR A 159 6.73 5.06 -9.10
N CYS A 160 6.56 5.42 -7.83
CA CYS A 160 7.66 5.57 -6.88
C CYS A 160 8.40 4.23 -6.70
N HIS A 161 7.66 3.15 -6.43
CA HIS A 161 8.21 1.81 -6.29
C HIS A 161 8.99 1.36 -7.54
N ALA A 162 8.38 1.43 -8.74
CA ALA A 162 9.02 1.02 -9.99
C ALA A 162 10.27 1.87 -10.32
N ARG A 163 10.25 3.16 -9.96
CA ARG A 163 11.40 4.05 -10.12
C ARG A 163 12.55 3.65 -9.21
N LEU A 164 12.27 3.24 -7.97
CA LEU A 164 13.28 2.72 -7.05
C LEU A 164 13.82 1.35 -7.49
N CYS A 165 12.96 0.46 -8.02
CA CYS A 165 13.43 -0.78 -8.67
C CYS A 165 14.41 -0.49 -9.82
N SER A 166 14.08 0.49 -10.66
CA SER A 166 14.96 0.92 -11.76
C SER A 166 16.28 1.52 -11.26
N LEU A 167 16.30 2.18 -10.11
CA LEU A 167 17.52 2.71 -9.50
C LEU A 167 18.44 1.58 -9.04
N GLU A 168 17.88 0.59 -8.34
CA GLU A 168 18.62 -0.58 -7.86
C GLU A 168 19.22 -1.36 -9.04
N GLN A 169 18.45 -1.60 -10.10
CA GLN A 169 18.96 -2.24 -11.32
C GLN A 169 20.14 -1.48 -11.94
N LYS A 170 20.08 -0.14 -11.97
CA LYS A 170 21.18 0.69 -12.47
C LYS A 170 22.40 0.68 -11.54
N ALA A 171 22.19 0.60 -10.24
CA ALA A 171 23.26 0.47 -9.26
C ALA A 171 23.99 -0.88 -9.41
N ILE A 172 23.25 -1.97 -9.60
CA ILE A 172 23.79 -3.31 -9.92
C ILE A 172 24.59 -3.26 -11.22
N ALA A 173 24.03 -2.67 -12.28
CA ALA A 173 24.72 -2.56 -13.58
C ALA A 173 26.03 -1.76 -13.54
N ARG A 174 26.19 -0.85 -12.55
CA ARG A 174 27.43 -0.10 -12.31
C ARG A 174 28.39 -0.81 -11.33
N GLY A 175 28.06 -2.00 -10.86
CA GLY A 175 28.85 -2.73 -9.86
C GLY A 175 28.78 -2.16 -8.45
N LEU A 176 27.85 -1.24 -8.17
CA LEU A 176 27.68 -0.66 -6.83
C LEU A 176 27.03 -1.67 -5.86
N LEU A 177 26.10 -2.49 -6.37
CA LEU A 177 25.42 -3.56 -5.63
C LEU A 177 25.72 -4.92 -6.26
N GLY A 178 25.72 -5.97 -5.43
CA GLY A 178 25.95 -7.34 -5.86
C GLY A 178 24.66 -7.99 -6.34
N GLY A 179 24.42 -8.03 -7.66
CA GLY A 179 23.14 -8.51 -8.21
C GLY A 179 22.73 -9.94 -7.80
N ASN A 180 23.70 -10.82 -7.55
CA ASN A 180 23.50 -12.22 -7.08
C ASN A 180 24.33 -12.52 -5.82
N GLY A 181 24.74 -11.49 -5.07
CA GLY A 181 25.55 -11.67 -3.86
C GLY A 181 24.76 -12.21 -2.68
N ASP A 182 25.46 -12.57 -1.61
CA ASP A 182 24.82 -12.82 -0.32
C ASP A 182 24.13 -11.53 0.15
N ALA A 183 22.81 -11.61 0.38
CA ALA A 183 22.01 -10.46 0.80
C ALA A 183 22.43 -9.93 2.17
N ASP A 184 22.92 -10.80 3.07
CA ASP A 184 23.36 -10.41 4.41
C ASP A 184 24.70 -9.66 4.34
N GLU A 185 25.62 -10.10 3.48
CA GLU A 185 26.90 -9.44 3.24
C GLU A 185 26.69 -8.06 2.58
N GLU A 186 25.81 -7.97 1.58
CA GLU A 186 25.45 -6.69 0.97
C GLU A 186 24.84 -5.75 2.00
N ASN A 187 23.91 -6.24 2.82
CA ASN A 187 23.26 -5.42 3.83
C ASN A 187 24.27 -4.94 4.90
N ALA A 188 25.22 -5.79 5.30
CA ALA A 188 26.31 -5.40 6.20
C ALA A 188 27.18 -4.29 5.59
N ARG A 189 27.54 -4.39 4.30
CA ARG A 189 28.30 -3.35 3.59
C ARG A 189 27.53 -2.03 3.50
N LEU A 190 26.24 -2.08 3.21
CA LEU A 190 25.37 -0.89 3.15
C LEU A 190 25.28 -0.19 4.51
N VAL A 191 25.07 -0.96 5.58
CA VAL A 191 25.01 -0.44 6.95
C VAL A 191 26.35 0.16 7.37
N HIS A 192 27.47 -0.51 7.08
CA HIS A 192 28.80 0.01 7.34
C HIS A 192 29.03 1.35 6.63
N SER A 193 28.76 1.40 5.33
CA SER A 193 28.90 2.61 4.50
C SER A 193 28.01 3.76 5.00
N PHE A 194 26.85 3.45 5.58
CA PHE A 194 25.94 4.45 6.15
C PHE A 194 26.54 5.16 7.36
N TYR A 195 27.27 4.44 8.23
CA TYR A 195 27.88 5.01 9.44
C TYR A 195 29.23 5.70 9.19
N GLU A 196 29.94 5.38 8.12
CA GLU A 196 31.23 5.99 7.80
C GLU A 196 31.14 7.41 7.24
N ILE A 197 29.96 7.86 6.82
CA ILE A 197 29.83 9.16 6.14
C ILE A 197 29.89 10.31 7.13
N PRO A 198 30.66 11.38 6.84
CA PRO A 198 30.75 12.55 7.70
C PRO A 198 29.38 13.13 8.06
N SER A 199 29.17 13.41 9.35
CA SER A 199 27.94 13.99 9.89
C SER A 199 27.69 15.44 9.43
N ASN A 200 28.70 16.13 8.93
CA ASN A 200 28.59 17.48 8.39
C ASN A 200 28.51 17.42 6.86
N ARG A 201 27.31 17.22 6.31
CA ARG A 201 27.05 17.19 4.86
C ARG A 201 25.72 17.86 4.53
N PRO A 202 25.60 18.54 3.38
CA PRO A 202 24.35 19.22 2.98
C PRO A 202 23.16 18.27 2.82
N SER A 203 23.41 17.00 2.49
CA SER A 203 22.36 16.02 2.24
C SER A 203 21.77 15.36 3.50
N ARG A 204 22.35 15.64 4.68
CA ARG A 204 22.02 14.95 5.94
C ARG A 204 20.56 15.09 6.33
N GLU A 205 20.03 16.31 6.28
CA GLU A 205 18.64 16.58 6.70
C GLU A 205 17.63 15.77 5.87
N VAL A 206 17.86 15.69 4.55
CA VAL A 206 16.98 14.95 3.63
C VAL A 206 17.09 13.43 3.85
N GLU A 207 18.29 12.94 4.14
CA GLU A 207 18.52 11.52 4.47
C GLU A 207 17.85 11.15 5.80
N GLU A 208 18.06 11.95 6.85
CA GLU A 208 17.45 11.77 8.18
C GLU A 208 15.92 11.86 8.13
N GLU A 209 15.34 12.77 7.32
CA GLU A 209 13.89 12.90 7.14
C GLU A 209 13.28 11.59 6.60
N VAL A 210 13.89 10.98 5.57
CA VAL A 210 13.42 9.70 5.02
C VAL A 210 13.63 8.56 6.01
N CYS A 211 14.80 8.47 6.64
CA CYS A 211 15.11 7.42 7.63
C CYS A 211 14.18 7.48 8.85
N ALA A 212 13.92 8.67 9.38
CA ALA A 212 13.00 8.88 10.50
C ALA A 212 11.60 8.40 10.14
N HIS A 213 11.10 8.73 8.94
CA HIS A 213 9.79 8.25 8.49
C HIS A 213 9.79 6.72 8.35
N LEU A 214 10.81 6.12 7.71
CA LEU A 214 10.94 4.67 7.56
C LEU A 214 10.95 3.93 8.91
N ALA A 215 11.58 4.52 9.94
CA ALA A 215 11.65 3.94 11.29
C ALA A 215 10.26 3.85 11.97
N THR A 216 9.28 4.65 11.56
CA THR A 216 7.90 4.60 12.10
C THR A 216 7.08 3.44 11.52
N PHE A 217 7.56 2.74 10.49
CA PHE A 217 6.79 1.70 9.80
C PHE A 217 6.26 0.59 10.72
N PRO A 218 7.04 0.01 11.65
CA PRO A 218 6.54 -1.02 12.56
C PRO A 218 5.36 -0.53 13.40
N GLU A 219 5.42 0.69 13.92
CA GLU A 219 4.34 1.29 14.70
C GLU A 219 3.07 1.48 13.86
N VAL A 220 3.22 1.96 12.62
CA VAL A 220 2.10 2.09 11.67
C VAL A 220 1.43 0.76 11.39
N LEU A 221 2.23 -0.31 11.19
CA LEU A 221 1.70 -1.66 11.00
C LEU A 221 0.96 -2.18 12.23
N THR A 222 1.54 -2.01 13.43
CA THR A 222 0.90 -2.39 14.69
C THR A 222 -0.42 -1.63 14.87
N HIS A 223 -0.45 -0.34 14.58
CA HIS A 223 -1.66 0.46 14.67
C HIS A 223 -2.74 -0.04 13.69
N ALA A 224 -2.38 -0.25 12.43
CA ALA A 224 -3.30 -0.75 11.40
C ALA A 224 -3.88 -2.13 11.77
N TYR A 225 -3.03 -3.02 12.30
CA TYR A 225 -3.42 -4.34 12.76
C TYR A 225 -4.37 -4.31 13.96
N VAL A 226 -4.03 -3.55 15.01
CA VAL A 226 -4.83 -3.45 16.23
C VAL A 226 -6.17 -2.77 15.97
N LYS A 227 -6.19 -1.73 15.12
CA LYS A 227 -7.42 -0.98 14.82
C LYS A 227 -8.26 -1.60 13.71
N TYR A 228 -7.69 -2.51 12.93
CA TYR A 228 -8.28 -2.99 11.66
C TYR A 228 -8.57 -1.85 10.68
N GLU A 229 -7.67 -0.86 10.62
CA GLU A 229 -7.81 0.32 9.75
C GLU A 229 -6.59 0.46 8.83
N ALA A 230 -6.84 0.53 7.53
CA ALA A 230 -5.78 0.64 6.51
C ALA A 230 -5.45 2.09 6.11
N ASP A 231 -6.25 3.07 6.54
CA ASP A 231 -6.07 4.48 6.16
C ASP A 231 -4.74 5.04 6.67
N GLY A 232 -4.32 4.64 7.88
CA GLY A 232 -3.05 5.02 8.47
C GLY A 232 -1.86 4.55 7.64
N LEU A 233 -1.94 3.33 7.11
CA LEU A 233 -0.92 2.76 6.22
C LEU A 233 -0.84 3.53 4.90
N LEU A 234 -1.97 3.89 4.29
CA LEU A 234 -1.97 4.68 3.05
C LEU A 234 -1.47 6.11 3.24
N ARG A 235 -1.78 6.74 4.39
CA ARG A 235 -1.21 8.04 4.76
C ARG A 235 0.30 7.95 4.92
N TYR A 236 0.78 6.91 5.61
CA TYR A 236 2.21 6.63 5.73
C TYR A 236 2.89 6.47 4.36
N CYS A 237 2.31 5.69 3.45
CA CYS A 237 2.87 5.47 2.11
C CYS A 237 2.89 6.74 1.26
N SER A 238 1.83 7.56 1.37
CA SER A 238 1.73 8.83 0.64
C SER A 238 2.82 9.80 1.11
N HIS A 239 3.05 9.87 2.43
CA HIS A 239 4.14 10.68 2.98
C HIS A 239 5.51 10.16 2.55
N LEU A 240 5.75 8.85 2.66
CA LEU A 240 7.00 8.22 2.20
C LEU A 240 7.27 8.51 0.72
N THR A 241 6.26 8.41 -0.13
CA THR A 241 6.37 8.72 -1.55
C THR A 241 6.77 10.17 -1.79
N GLY A 242 6.19 11.11 -1.04
CA GLY A 242 6.57 12.53 -1.07
C GLY A 242 8.03 12.75 -0.65
N LEU A 243 8.47 12.13 0.44
CA LEU A 243 9.84 12.19 0.94
C LEU A 243 10.84 11.59 -0.05
N VAL A 244 10.54 10.42 -0.62
CA VAL A 244 11.37 9.79 -1.66
C VAL A 244 11.47 10.68 -2.89
N ASN A 245 10.37 11.28 -3.35
CA ASN A 245 10.39 12.17 -4.52
C ASN A 245 11.24 13.43 -4.28
N ARG A 246 11.26 13.96 -3.04
CA ARG A 246 12.16 15.03 -2.63
C ARG A 246 13.61 14.54 -2.61
N ALA A 247 13.87 13.46 -1.88
CA ALA A 247 15.18 12.83 -1.75
C ALA A 247 15.80 12.50 -3.11
N TRP A 248 14.99 12.01 -4.07
CA TRP A 248 15.47 11.70 -5.41
C TRP A 248 16.14 12.90 -6.11
N ARG A 249 15.67 14.12 -5.85
CA ARG A 249 16.24 15.35 -6.45
C ARG A 249 17.55 15.77 -5.78
N PHE A 250 17.70 15.52 -4.49
CA PHE A 250 18.83 16.00 -3.68
C PHE A 250 19.90 14.94 -3.42
N LEU A 251 19.57 13.65 -3.55
CA LEU A 251 20.44 12.52 -3.23
C LEU A 251 20.81 11.73 -4.50
N PRO A 252 21.69 12.25 -5.37
CA PRO A 252 22.16 11.48 -6.51
C PRO A 252 22.95 10.26 -6.03
N VAL A 253 22.50 9.07 -6.44
CA VAL A 253 23.21 7.81 -6.14
C VAL A 253 24.28 7.54 -7.18
N LEU A 254 23.90 7.50 -8.45
CA LEU A 254 24.78 7.06 -9.53
C LEU A 254 25.91 8.05 -9.83
N THR A 255 25.73 9.32 -9.46
CA THR A 255 26.71 10.39 -9.66
C THR A 255 27.18 10.98 -8.32
N ALA A 256 27.14 10.18 -7.25
CA ALA A 256 27.68 10.61 -5.96
C ALA A 256 29.20 10.81 -6.05
N GLU A 257 29.73 11.68 -5.19
CA GLU A 257 31.15 12.06 -5.15
C GLU A 257 32.06 10.92 -4.68
N SER A 258 31.54 10.03 -3.85
CA SER A 258 32.26 8.87 -3.34
C SER A 258 31.38 7.62 -3.37
N GLU A 259 32.03 6.45 -3.44
CA GLU A 259 31.34 5.16 -3.40
C GLU A 259 30.58 4.96 -2.09
N ASN A 260 31.19 5.29 -0.94
CA ASN A 260 30.51 5.22 0.37
C ASN A 260 29.23 6.08 0.40
N LEU A 261 29.28 7.28 -0.17
CA LEU A 261 28.10 8.15 -0.28
C LEU A 261 27.02 7.56 -1.20
N ALA A 262 27.43 6.94 -2.32
CA ALA A 262 26.51 6.23 -3.20
C ALA A 262 25.85 5.04 -2.47
N LEU A 263 26.63 4.25 -1.72
CA LEU A 263 26.19 3.08 -0.96
C LEU A 263 25.20 3.45 0.14
N SER A 264 25.46 4.52 0.90
CA SER A 264 24.51 4.99 1.90
C SER A 264 23.19 5.48 1.29
N ARG A 265 23.26 6.30 0.23
CA ARG A 265 22.04 6.80 -0.43
C ARG A 265 21.21 5.67 -1.05
N ILE A 266 21.86 4.68 -1.68
CA ILE A 266 21.14 3.53 -2.22
C ILE A 266 20.56 2.66 -1.12
N ALA A 267 21.19 2.56 0.06
CA ALA A 267 20.61 1.87 1.22
C ALA A 267 19.26 2.47 1.61
N ILE A 268 19.17 3.80 1.74
CA ILE A 268 17.92 4.52 2.05
C ILE A 268 16.85 4.23 0.98
N PHE A 269 17.20 4.35 -0.30
CA PHE A 269 16.25 4.11 -1.39
C PHE A 269 15.82 2.64 -1.49
N LYS A 270 16.71 1.69 -1.21
CA LYS A 270 16.43 0.25 -1.16
C LYS A 270 15.49 -0.09 -0.01
N MET A 271 15.71 0.49 1.18
CA MET A 271 14.78 0.39 2.31
C MET A 271 13.41 0.94 1.94
N ALA A 272 13.33 2.15 1.38
CA ALA A 272 12.07 2.74 0.94
C ALA A 272 11.35 1.88 -0.11
N ARG A 273 12.09 1.30 -1.06
CA ARG A 273 11.54 0.37 -2.06
C ARG A 273 10.89 -0.84 -1.40
N ASN A 274 11.63 -1.51 -0.52
CA ASN A 274 11.15 -2.69 0.18
C ASN A 274 9.91 -2.37 1.03
N THR A 275 9.94 -1.26 1.77
CA THR A 275 8.80 -0.81 2.56
C THR A 275 7.58 -0.52 1.70
N LEU A 276 7.72 0.17 0.57
CA LEU A 276 6.61 0.41 -0.36
C LEU A 276 6.08 -0.90 -0.97
N ALA A 277 6.96 -1.84 -1.32
CA ALA A 277 6.57 -3.16 -1.82
C ALA A 277 5.74 -3.92 -0.78
N THR A 278 6.18 -3.93 0.48
CA THR A 278 5.45 -4.54 1.59
C THR A 278 4.09 -3.86 1.79
N CYS A 279 4.03 -2.52 1.77
CA CYS A 279 2.78 -1.81 1.91
C CYS A 279 1.78 -2.12 0.79
N LEU A 280 2.25 -2.13 -0.47
CA LEU A 280 1.46 -2.51 -1.64
C LEU A 280 0.90 -3.93 -1.49
N ALA A 281 1.73 -4.89 -1.07
CA ALA A 281 1.30 -6.26 -0.81
C ALA A 281 0.25 -6.34 0.31
N ILE A 282 0.44 -5.61 1.42
CA ILE A 282 -0.50 -5.59 2.56
C ILE A 282 -1.87 -5.06 2.17
N ILE A 283 -1.93 -4.01 1.34
CA ILE A 283 -3.23 -3.48 0.88
C ILE A 283 -3.88 -4.37 -0.19
N GLY A 284 -3.20 -5.42 -0.66
CA GLY A 284 -3.71 -6.34 -1.68
C GLY A 284 -3.40 -5.93 -3.12
N ALA A 285 -2.45 -5.02 -3.33
CA ALA A 285 -1.94 -4.66 -4.64
C ALA A 285 -0.63 -5.41 -4.96
N LYS A 286 -0.41 -5.76 -6.22
CA LYS A 286 0.86 -6.32 -6.66
C LYS A 286 1.89 -5.20 -6.86
N PRO A 287 3.06 -5.22 -6.20
CA PRO A 287 4.10 -4.24 -6.46
C PRO A 287 4.64 -4.40 -7.90
N LEU A 288 4.61 -3.32 -8.67
CA LEU A 288 5.11 -3.31 -10.05
C LEU A 288 6.57 -2.88 -10.07
N SER A 289 7.45 -3.73 -10.58
CA SER A 289 8.89 -3.43 -10.67
C SER A 289 9.26 -2.58 -11.88
N LYS A 290 8.40 -2.57 -12.92
CA LYS A 290 8.57 -1.80 -14.15
C LYS A 290 7.24 -1.17 -14.55
N LEU A 291 7.31 0.11 -14.91
CA LEU A 291 6.23 0.96 -15.39
C LEU A 291 6.73 1.80 -16.54
#